data_AF-S4SWV3-F1
#
_entry.id   AF-S4SWV3-F1
#
_cell.length_a   1.000
_cell.length_b   1.000
_cell.length_c   1.000
_cell.angle_alpha   90.00
_cell.angle_beta   90.00
_cell.angle_gamma   90.00
#
_symmetry.space_group_name_H-M   'P 1'
#
loop_
_entity.id
_entity.type
_entity.pdbx_description
1 polymer ?
#
loop_
_entity_poly.entity_id
_entity_poly.type
_entity_poly.pdbx_seq_one_letter_code
_entity_poly.pdbx_strand_id
1 'polypeptide(L)'
;MLIYISSFMYLMGLLSFCMMRKHLLLMLLTLEFIVLSLYFLLIVVLSYFSYEFYFSMIFLIMSVCEGSLGLSILISLIRSHGNDYFNSYNVVW
;
A
#
# COMPACT_ATOMS: atom_id res chain seq x y z
N MET A 1 -14.96 15.55 -10.65
CA MET A 1 -13.76 16.21 -10.08
C MET A 1 -13.06 15.30 -9.07
N LEU A 2 -13.74 14.82 -8.03
CA LEU A 2 -13.16 13.93 -7.01
C LEU A 2 -12.50 12.65 -7.58
N ILE A 3 -13.12 12.01 -8.57
CA ILE A 3 -12.56 10.81 -9.25
C ILE A 3 -11.22 11.11 -9.93
N TYR A 4 -11.06 12.30 -10.51
CA TYR A 4 -9.79 12.71 -11.13
C TYR A 4 -8.72 13.01 -10.09
N ILE A 5 -9.11 13.54 -8.93
CA ILE A 5 -8.18 13.76 -7.81
C ILE A 5 -7.69 12.42 -7.26
N SER A 6 -8.60 11.45 -7.08
CA SER A 6 -8.23 10.11 -6.58
C SER A 6 -7.34 9.35 -7.56
N SER A 7 -7.62 9.41 -8.86
CA SER A 7 -6.77 8.77 -9.87
C SER A 7 -5.38 9.42 -9.96
N PHE A 8 -5.29 10.74 -9.78
CA PHE A 8 -4.01 11.43 -9.71
C PHE A 8 -3.19 11.02 -8.47
N MET A 9 -3.83 10.95 -7.30
CA MET A 9 -3.16 10.47 -6.08
C MET A 9 -2.66 9.03 -6.24
N TYR A 10 -3.46 8.15 -6.85
CA TYR A 10 -3.07 6.77 -7.14
C TYR A 10 -1.84 6.70 -8.06
N LEU A 11 -1.83 7.48 -9.16
CA LEU A 11 -0.69 7.54 -10.08
C LEU A 11 0.58 8.05 -9.39
N MET A 12 0.47 9.08 -8.55
CA MET A 12 1.62 9.59 -7.78
C MET A 12 2.12 8.57 -6.76
N GLY A 13 1.21 7.83 -6.11
CA GLY A 13 1.55 6.71 -5.23
C GLY A 13 2.34 5.64 -5.97
N LEU A 14 1.87 5.19 -7.14
CA LEU A 14 2.56 4.21 -7.97
C LEU A 14 3.95 4.69 -8.41
N LEU A 15 4.07 5.94 -8.86
CA LEU A 15 5.36 6.53 -9.24
C LEU A 15 6.33 6.54 -8.05
N SER A 16 5.86 6.90 -6.85
CA SER A 16 6.68 6.90 -5.64
C SER A 16 7.16 5.49 -5.27
N PHE A 17 6.30 4.48 -5.41
CA PHE A 17 6.64 3.08 -5.16
C PHE A 17 7.73 2.58 -6.12
N CYS A 18 7.66 2.93 -7.40
CA CYS A 18 8.68 2.54 -8.38
C CYS A 18 10.06 3.17 -8.10
N MET A 19 10.10 4.38 -7.54
CA MET A 19 11.35 5.12 -7.30
C MET A 19 12.04 4.75 -5.98
N MET A 20 11.29 4.37 -4.95
CA MET A 20 11.80 4.20 -3.57
C MET A 20 12.35 2.80 -3.26
N ARG A 21 13.29 2.29 -4.06
CA ARG A 21 13.72 0.87 -3.97
C ARG A 21 14.64 0.48 -2.79
N LYS A 22 15.09 1.42 -1.95
CA LYS A 22 16.19 1.14 -0.99
C LYS A 22 15.72 0.60 0.36
N HIS A 23 14.69 1.19 0.96
CA HIS A 23 14.22 0.83 2.29
C HIS A 23 12.84 0.17 2.21
N LEU A 24 12.72 -1.04 2.72
CA LEU A 24 11.48 -1.82 2.65
C LEU A 24 10.33 -1.15 3.44
N LEU A 25 10.64 -0.46 4.54
CA LEU A 25 9.65 0.30 5.31
C LEU A 25 9.04 1.44 4.47
N LEU A 26 9.85 2.16 3.69
CA LEU A 26 9.34 3.21 2.82
C LEU A 26 8.43 2.65 1.71
N MET A 27 8.76 1.46 1.19
CA MET A 27 7.94 0.75 0.22
C MET A 27 6.57 0.38 0.80
N LEU A 28 6.53 -0.15 2.03
CA LEU A 28 5.28 -0.46 2.74
C LEU A 28 4.41 0.78 2.94
N LEU A 29 5.01 1.91 3.34
CA LEU A 29 4.27 3.16 3.53
C LEU A 29 3.69 3.70 2.21
N THR A 30 4.43 3.59 1.10
CA THR A 30 3.90 3.96 -0.22
C THR A 30 2.77 3.02 -0.69
N LEU A 31 2.78 1.74 -0.28
CA LEU A 31 1.70 0.81 -0.52
C LEU A 31 0.43 1.17 0.27
N GLU A 32 0.55 1.54 1.55
CA GLU A 32 -0.59 2.03 2.34
C GLU A 32 -1.22 3.29 1.72
N PHE A 33 -0.40 4.21 1.20
CA PHE A 33 -0.89 5.38 0.48
C PHE A 33 -1.69 5.01 -0.78
N ILE A 34 -1.23 4.00 -1.54
CA ILE A 34 -1.96 3.50 -2.72
C ILE A 34 -3.31 2.91 -2.31
N VAL A 35 -3.35 2.09 -1.26
CA VAL A 35 -4.59 1.49 -0.73
C VAL A 35 -5.58 2.57 -0.30
N LEU A 36 -5.13 3.62 0.40
CA LEU A 36 -5.99 4.73 0.82
C LEU A 36 -6.57 5.50 -0.38
N SER A 37 -5.77 5.72 -1.43
CA SER A 37 -6.26 6.37 -2.66
C SER A 37 -7.35 5.53 -3.37
N LEU A 38 -7.22 4.20 -3.35
CA LEU A 38 -8.21 3.27 -3.87
C LEU A 38 -9.47 3.22 -3.00
N TYR A 39 -9.32 3.25 -1.68
CA TYR A 39 -10.45 3.32 -0.75
C TYR A 39 -11.28 4.58 -0.98
N PHE A 40 -10.62 5.73 -1.16
CA PHE A 40 -11.30 6.98 -1.47
C PHE A 40 -12.05 6.93 -2.81
N LEU A 41 -11.44 6.34 -3.86
CA LEU A 41 -12.13 6.08 -5.13
C LEU A 41 -13.36 5.19 -4.94
N LEU A 42 -13.23 4.12 -4.15
CA LEU A 42 -14.31 3.17 -3.89
C LEU A 42 -15.51 3.84 -3.21
N ILE A 43 -15.28 4.66 -2.18
CA ILE A 43 -16.36 5.43 -1.52
C ILE A 43 -17.05 6.35 -2.51
N VAL A 44 -16.28 7.09 -3.32
CA VAL A 44 -16.84 8.04 -4.28
C VAL A 44 -17.72 7.29 -5.29
N VAL A 45 -17.26 6.16 -5.82
CA VAL A 45 -18.04 5.33 -6.75
C VAL A 45 -19.31 4.78 -6.09
N LEU A 46 -19.21 4.19 -4.90
CA LEU A 46 -20.36 3.64 -4.16
C LEU A 46 -21.41 4.73 -3.85
N SER A 47 -20.95 5.95 -3.52
CA SER A 47 -21.85 7.09 -3.25
C SER A 47 -22.64 7.52 -4.48
N TYR A 48 -22.05 7.47 -5.68
CA TYR A 48 -22.76 7.79 -6.93
C TYR A 48 -23.82 6.76 -7.29
N PHE A 49 -23.58 5.48 -6.97
CA PHE A 49 -24.52 4.41 -7.24
C PHE A 49 -25.49 4.11 -6.10
N SER A 50 -25.46 4.89 -5.01
CA SER A 50 -26.27 4.69 -3.80
C SER A 50 -26.19 3.27 -3.23
N TYR A 51 -25.01 2.63 -3.34
CA TYR A 51 -24.77 1.31 -2.76
C TYR A 51 -24.38 1.39 -1.28
N GLU A 52 -24.54 0.27 -0.58
CA GLU A 52 -24.17 0.13 0.83
C GLU A 52 -22.65 0.26 1.04
N PHE A 53 -22.27 1.10 2.01
CA PHE A 53 -20.87 1.28 2.44
C PHE A 53 -20.27 0.03 3.12
N TYR A 54 -21.04 -1.04 3.30
CA TYR A 54 -20.55 -2.29 3.88
C TYR A 54 -19.39 -2.91 3.07
N PHE A 55 -19.42 -2.76 1.74
CA PHE A 55 -18.32 -3.25 0.89
C PHE A 55 -17.00 -2.50 1.14
N SER A 56 -17.07 -1.20 1.47
CA SER A 56 -15.87 -0.39 1.74
C SER A 56 -15.23 -0.78 3.09
N MET A 57 -16.04 -1.19 4.08
CA MET A 57 -15.55 -1.75 5.34
C MET A 57 -14.77 -3.06 5.14
N ILE A 58 -15.31 -3.98 4.33
CA ILE A 58 -14.63 -5.26 4.03
C ILE A 58 -13.29 -4.99 3.33
N PHE A 59 -13.26 -4.06 2.37
CA PHE A 59 -12.03 -3.67 1.69
C PHE A 59 -10.96 -3.18 2.66
N LEU A 60 -11.31 -2.33 3.64
CA LEU A 60 -10.37 -1.85 4.64
C LEU A 60 -9.81 -2.99 5.49
N ILE A 61 -10.63 -3.90 5.98
CA ILE A 61 -10.19 -5.02 6.82
C ILE A 61 -9.16 -5.87 6.08
N MET A 62 -9.45 -6.23 4.82
CA MET A 62 -8.50 -6.99 4.00
C MET A 62 -7.19 -6.24 3.78
N SER A 63 -7.25 -4.93 3.55
CA SER A 63 -6.05 -4.13 3.32
C SER A 63 -5.14 -4.01 4.56
N VAL A 64 -5.73 -3.91 5.75
CA VAL A 64 -4.96 -3.89 7.02
C VAL A 64 -4.31 -5.25 7.28
N CYS A 65 -4.98 -6.35 6.93
CA CYS A 65 -4.40 -7.69 7.02
C CYS A 65 -3.16 -7.82 6.13
N GLU A 66 -3.20 -7.34 4.87
CA GLU A 66 -2.03 -7.32 3.99
C GLU A 66 -0.90 -6.45 4.55
N GLY A 67 -1.21 -5.29 5.12
CA GLY A 67 -0.23 -4.44 5.81
C GLY A 67 0.43 -5.15 7.00
N SER A 68 -0.34 -5.86 7.83
CA SER A 68 0.18 -6.64 8.96
C SER A 68 1.12 -7.77 8.52
N LEU A 69 0.80 -8.44 7.42
CA LEU A 69 1.65 -9.47 6.83
C LEU A 69 2.95 -8.84 6.30
N GLY A 70 2.87 -7.71 5.61
CA GLY A 70 4.04 -6.95 5.13
C GLY A 70 5.00 -6.54 6.26
N LEU A 71 4.46 -6.06 7.37
CA LEU A 71 5.25 -5.72 8.57
C LEU A 71 5.86 -6.97 9.23
N SER A 72 5.15 -8.09 9.29
CA SER A 72 5.69 -9.34 9.83
C SER A 72 6.92 -9.83 9.05
N ILE A 73 6.91 -9.62 7.72
CA ILE A 73 8.02 -9.94 6.83
C ILE A 73 9.18 -8.96 7.08
N LEU A 74 8.92 -7.67 7.24
CA LEU A 74 9.96 -6.70 7.62
C LEU A 74 10.68 -7.13 8.92
N ILE A 75 9.92 -7.54 9.94
CA ILE A 75 10.48 -7.96 11.23
C ILE A 75 11.36 -9.22 11.07
N SER A 76 10.95 -10.19 10.25
CA SER A 76 11.75 -11.40 10.02
C SER A 76 13.05 -11.09 9.28
N LEU A 77 13.01 -10.13 8.35
CA LEU A 77 14.17 -9.65 7.59
C LEU A 77 15.19 -8.90 8.45
N ILE A 78 14.71 -8.04 9.37
CA ILE A 78 15.58 -7.37 10.35
C ILE A 78 16.29 -8.41 11.24
N ARG A 79 15.58 -9.47 11.66
CA ARG A 79 16.17 -10.52 12.50
C ARG A 79 17.19 -11.39 11.79
N SER A 80 17.09 -11.60 10.47
CA SER A 80 18.00 -12.46 9.71
C SER A 80 19.20 -11.72 9.11
N HIS A 81 18.98 -10.53 8.54
CA HIS A 81 20.01 -9.77 7.82
C HIS A 81 20.44 -8.48 8.53
N GLY A 82 19.84 -8.15 9.68
CA GLY A 82 20.24 -7.03 10.53
C GLY A 82 19.98 -5.64 9.93
N ASN A 83 19.38 -5.55 8.73
CA ASN A 83 19.23 -4.29 8.01
C ASN A 83 18.00 -4.27 7.09
N ASP A 84 17.36 -3.09 6.97
CA ASP A 84 16.14 -2.86 6.19
C ASP A 84 16.37 -2.64 4.68
N TYR A 85 17.63 -2.71 4.24
CA TYR A 85 17.98 -2.39 2.86
C TYR A 85 17.73 -3.58 1.95
N PHE A 86 17.09 -3.31 0.80
CA PHE A 86 16.95 -4.31 -0.26
C PHE A 86 18.30 -4.83 -0.80
N ASN A 87 19.39 -4.08 -0.59
CA ASN A 87 20.70 -4.40 -1.16
C ASN A 87 21.42 -5.55 -0.44
N SER A 88 21.00 -5.94 0.77
CA SER A 88 21.52 -7.14 1.45
C SER A 88 20.91 -8.45 0.94
N TYR A 89 19.91 -8.40 0.06
CA TYR A 89 19.33 -9.60 -0.59
C TYR A 89 20.17 -10.14 -1.75
N ASN A 90 21.32 -9.54 -2.04
CA ASN A 90 22.31 -10.15 -2.93
C ASN A 90 23.05 -11.30 -2.21
N VAL A 91 22.31 -12.29 -1.71
CA VAL A 91 22.79 -13.66 -1.59
C VAL A 91 22.33 -14.37 -2.86
N VAL A 92 22.89 -13.93 -3.97
CA VAL A 92 22.87 -14.68 -5.22
C VAL A 92 24.24 -15.36 -5.27
N TRP A 93 24.35 -16.48 -4.54
CA TRP A 93 25.58 -17.24 -4.31
C TRP A 93 26.63 -16.55 -3.42
#